data_AF-A0A9J7LZ56-F1
#
_entry.id   AF-A0A9J7LZ56-F1
#
_cell.length_a   1.000
_cell.length_b   1.000
_cell.length_c   1.000
_cell.angle_alpha   90.00
_cell.angle_beta   90.00
_cell.angle_gamma   90.00
#
_symmetry.space_group_name_H-M   'P 1'
#
loop_
_entity.id
_entity.type
_entity.pdbx_description
1 polymer ?
#
loop_
_entity_poly.entity_id
_entity_poly.type
_entity_poly.pdbx_seq_one_letter_code
_entity_poly.pdbx_strand_id
1 'polypeptide(L)'
;MGSLVSRKKGSASPSSKPQDDQGGNSDISGKGGANSEGAAKPLPPPDVGKPIEVKVCKASDMQDGEMREVDIGGGKALLIKEDGEFSALGHKCTHYGAPLVKGVLCNGRVRCPWHGACFNSKTGDIEDFPGLDSLPKFEVTVENDNVVVKTNKKVLEKPKRMKEMSCHSPDNDTVYLIVGGGGAAITCAETLRQEGFKGKVVMATKEPHLPYDRPKLSKALDSTGEALALRDKNFFSVYDIEVLTEKEATSVDCPSKVVTFADGQTIAYDKLLIATGGKPRPCTSPGSDLENVCLLRSPADGNYIAQQGKGKNVVIVGTSFIGMEVAAYFAGKASSVSVVGVSSTPFGRVLGEQVGSMLRKMHEEKGVKFYMNNGVVEFKGENGKLKEVVLQSGETLPADLCIVGIGVTPNTEFLSDSGIEMTRGALDVDKTMQTSQDHVFAAGDIAHFPLPMADGEKVSIGHWQLAKAHGRCAALNMLGQGVEFNSVPFFWTMQYGKSLRYAGYGAGFEDVVIEGSLDDMQFVAYYVKGDDVLAVASMNRDPVVAQAAEIMHSGRTLSRADAEAGSDSWKSQL
;
A
#
# COMPACT_ATOMS: atom_id res chain seq x y z
N MET A 1 6.92 -53.34 37.59
CA MET A 1 7.38 -53.18 38.98
C MET A 1 6.89 -51.83 39.49
N GLY A 2 6.16 -51.82 40.60
CA GLY A 2 6.09 -50.67 41.52
C GLY A 2 5.11 -49.53 41.22
N SER A 3 3.94 -49.61 41.87
CA SER A 3 2.93 -48.55 42.05
C SER A 3 3.30 -47.61 43.22
N LEU A 4 2.66 -46.43 43.30
CA LEU A 4 2.15 -45.67 44.48
C LEU A 4 2.32 -44.14 44.27
N VAL A 5 1.27 -43.37 43.93
CA VAL A 5 0.18 -42.82 44.77
C VAL A 5 0.65 -41.78 45.80
N SER A 6 0.22 -40.53 45.64
CA SER A 6 -0.51 -39.83 46.73
C SER A 6 -1.39 -38.68 46.21
N ARG A 7 -2.60 -38.64 46.76
CA ARG A 7 -3.71 -37.69 46.54
C ARG A 7 -3.75 -36.68 47.70
N LYS A 8 -4.32 -35.48 47.47
CA LYS A 8 -5.47 -34.86 48.20
C LYS A 8 -5.74 -33.47 47.60
N LYS A 9 -6.93 -33.17 47.04
CA LYS A 9 -8.22 -32.76 47.68
C LYS A 9 -8.09 -31.39 48.37
N GLY A 10 -8.96 -30.38 48.21
CA GLY A 10 -10.24 -30.13 47.52
C GLY A 10 -10.36 -28.58 47.41
N SER A 11 -11.45 -27.92 47.03
CA SER A 11 -12.86 -28.30 47.00
C SER A 11 -13.69 -27.18 46.33
N ALA A 12 -14.72 -27.61 45.61
CA ALA A 12 -16.09 -27.07 45.51
C ALA A 12 -16.42 -25.69 44.89
N SER A 13 -17.10 -25.81 43.74
CA SER A 13 -18.17 -25.04 43.05
C SER A 13 -19.39 -24.63 43.93
N PRO A 14 -20.46 -23.89 43.50
CA PRO A 14 -21.01 -23.83 42.11
C PRO A 14 -21.77 -22.55 41.64
N SER A 15 -22.24 -22.66 40.37
CA SER A 15 -23.52 -22.16 39.79
C SER A 15 -23.77 -20.66 39.57
N SER A 16 -24.01 -20.28 38.31
CA SER A 16 -25.38 -20.13 37.76
C SER A 16 -25.33 -19.77 36.26
N LYS A 17 -26.37 -20.20 35.53
CA LYS A 17 -26.55 -20.17 34.07
C LYS A 17 -27.44 -18.96 33.67
N PRO A 18 -27.64 -18.71 32.35
CA PRO A 18 -27.99 -17.40 31.78
C PRO A 18 -29.49 -17.10 31.83
N GLN A 19 -29.84 -15.82 31.68
CA GLN A 19 -31.21 -15.38 31.41
C GLN A 19 -31.33 -14.81 29.99
N ASP A 20 -32.24 -15.45 29.26
CA ASP A 20 -32.95 -14.92 28.10
C ASP A 20 -33.73 -13.66 28.46
N ASP A 21 -33.90 -12.75 27.49
CA ASP A 21 -35.05 -11.85 27.48
C ASP A 21 -35.55 -11.69 26.04
N GLN A 22 -36.71 -12.30 25.77
CA GLN A 22 -37.58 -12.00 24.64
C GLN A 22 -38.85 -11.34 25.20
N GLY A 23 -39.33 -10.31 24.52
CA GLY A 23 -40.76 -9.97 24.52
C GLY A 23 -41.05 -8.47 24.55
N GLY A 24 -41.67 -7.96 23.49
CA GLY A 24 -42.26 -6.62 23.53
C GLY A 24 -42.65 -6.04 22.18
N ASN A 25 -43.49 -6.75 21.42
CA ASN A 25 -44.18 -6.20 20.26
C ASN A 25 -45.27 -5.22 20.74
N SER A 26 -45.30 -4.01 20.21
CA SER A 26 -46.47 -3.13 20.32
C SER A 26 -46.62 -2.29 19.05
N ASP A 27 -47.69 -2.60 18.33
CA ASP A 27 -48.27 -1.81 17.26
C ASP A 27 -48.63 -0.40 17.74
N ILE A 28 -48.21 0.62 16.99
CA ILE A 28 -48.89 1.92 16.97
C ILE A 28 -49.05 2.37 15.51
N SER A 29 -50.26 2.18 15.01
CA SER A 29 -50.82 2.89 13.87
C SER A 29 -50.95 4.39 14.19
N GLY A 30 -50.51 5.29 13.32
CA GLY A 30 -50.75 6.72 13.53
C GLY A 30 -50.17 7.67 12.48
N LYS A 31 -50.94 7.87 11.40
CA LYS A 31 -51.18 9.12 10.64
C LYS A 31 -49.98 9.96 10.16
N GLY A 32 -49.99 10.18 8.84
CA GLY A 32 -49.16 11.19 8.18
C GLY A 32 -49.42 12.62 8.65
N GLY A 33 -48.36 13.41 8.55
CA GLY A 33 -48.36 14.85 8.66
C GLY A 33 -47.12 15.37 7.94
N ALA A 34 -47.32 15.98 6.78
CA ALA A 34 -46.31 16.78 6.11
C ALA A 34 -45.92 17.94 7.05
N ASN A 35 -44.62 18.12 7.31
CA ASN A 35 -44.11 19.35 7.89
C ASN A 35 -42.97 19.87 7.03
N SER A 36 -43.24 21.04 6.47
CA SER A 36 -42.36 21.98 5.78
C SER A 36 -41.23 22.49 6.67
N GLU A 37 -40.10 22.77 6.01
CA GLU A 37 -39.13 23.84 6.32
C GLU A 37 -38.59 23.93 7.75
N GLY A 38 -37.39 23.37 7.93
CA GLY A 38 -36.44 23.80 8.94
C GLY A 38 -35.10 24.11 8.28
N ALA A 39 -34.82 25.38 8.02
CA ALA A 39 -33.48 25.82 7.64
C ALA A 39 -32.47 25.30 8.69
N ALA A 40 -31.45 24.56 8.24
CA ALA A 40 -30.42 24.03 9.10
C ALA A 40 -29.77 25.19 9.89
N LYS A 41 -29.89 25.16 11.22
CA LYS A 41 -29.14 26.09 12.07
C LYS A 41 -27.65 25.92 11.78
N PRO A 42 -26.87 27.02 11.69
CA PRO A 42 -25.42 26.92 11.58
C PRO A 42 -24.90 26.02 12.70
N LEU A 43 -24.07 25.04 12.34
CA LEU A 43 -23.35 24.25 13.33
C LEU A 43 -22.60 25.24 14.25
N PRO A 44 -22.68 25.09 15.57
CA PRO A 44 -21.88 25.92 16.47
C PRO A 44 -20.41 25.84 16.04
N PRO A 45 -19.64 26.93 16.15
CA PRO A 45 -18.23 26.91 15.81
C PRO A 45 -17.57 25.75 16.57
N PRO A 46 -16.71 24.96 15.91
CA PRO A 46 -16.10 23.81 16.55
C PRO A 46 -15.44 24.26 17.85
N ASP A 47 -15.77 23.61 18.97
CA ASP A 47 -15.11 23.87 20.24
C ASP A 47 -13.61 23.59 20.06
N VAL A 48 -12.80 24.65 19.98
CA VAL A 48 -11.38 24.59 19.61
C VAL A 48 -10.50 24.17 20.79
N GLY A 49 -11.07 23.93 21.97
CA GLY A 49 -10.30 23.73 23.20
C GLY A 49 -9.52 25.00 23.60
N LYS A 50 -8.90 24.99 24.79
CA LYS A 50 -8.03 26.09 25.20
C LYS A 50 -6.73 26.07 24.36
N PRO A 51 -6.30 27.22 23.81
CA PRO A 51 -5.04 27.31 23.08
C PRO A 51 -3.86 27.01 24.03
N ILE A 52 -2.88 26.30 23.50
CA ILE A 52 -1.60 25.98 24.13
C ILE A 52 -0.54 26.70 23.28
N GLU A 53 0.21 27.59 23.90
CA GLU A 53 1.34 28.27 23.27
C GLU A 53 2.63 27.87 23.99
N VAL A 54 3.59 27.34 23.24
CA VAL A 54 4.86 26.88 23.80
C VAL A 54 6.01 27.49 23.03
N LYS A 55 6.90 28.18 23.74
CA LYS A 55 8.20 28.56 23.23
C LYS A 55 9.06 27.30 23.09
N VAL A 56 9.45 26.96 21.87
CA VAL A 56 10.12 25.68 21.58
C VAL A 56 11.64 25.81 21.42
N CYS A 57 12.14 26.92 20.87
CA CYS A 57 13.57 27.24 20.77
C CYS A 57 13.77 28.73 20.43
N LYS A 58 15.01 29.17 20.29
CA LYS A 58 15.31 30.41 19.58
C LYS A 58 15.40 30.18 18.07
N ALA A 59 15.15 31.21 17.27
CA ALA A 59 15.30 31.13 15.82
C ALA A 59 16.76 30.95 15.40
N SER A 60 17.69 31.49 16.20
CA SER A 60 19.13 31.27 16.07
C SER A 60 19.59 29.84 16.38
N ASP A 61 18.78 29.04 17.09
CA ASP A 61 19.18 27.70 17.52
C ASP A 61 19.04 26.66 16.41
N MET A 62 18.38 27.00 15.29
CA MET A 62 18.19 26.10 14.15
C MET A 62 18.82 26.65 12.88
N GLN A 63 19.48 25.78 12.13
CA GLN A 63 20.01 26.09 10.81
C GLN A 63 18.92 25.93 9.74
N ASP A 64 19.10 26.59 8.61
CA ASP A 64 18.21 26.38 7.47
C ASP A 64 18.41 24.97 6.90
N GLY A 65 17.32 24.31 6.50
CA GLY A 65 17.31 22.89 6.13
C GLY A 65 17.27 21.93 7.32
N GLU A 66 17.06 22.42 8.54
CA GLU A 66 17.01 21.58 9.75
C GLU A 66 15.58 21.14 10.10
N MET A 67 15.46 19.88 10.53
CA MET A 67 14.28 19.36 11.23
C MET A 67 14.61 19.05 12.69
N ARG A 68 13.69 19.42 13.60
CA ARG A 68 13.84 19.18 15.05
C ARG A 68 12.53 18.69 15.66
N GLU A 69 12.60 17.65 16.48
CA GLU A 69 11.46 17.22 17.29
C GLU A 69 11.40 18.07 18.57
N VAL A 70 10.26 18.71 18.83
CA VAL A 70 10.07 19.65 19.95
C VAL A 70 8.84 19.28 20.78
N ASP A 71 8.88 19.53 22.09
CA ASP A 71 7.73 19.40 22.99
C ASP A 71 6.83 20.64 22.87
N ILE A 72 5.52 20.42 22.75
CA ILE A 72 4.51 21.48 22.62
C ILE A 72 3.41 21.41 23.68
N GLY A 73 3.75 20.96 24.90
CA GLY A 73 2.88 21.09 26.07
C GLY A 73 1.75 20.07 26.11
N GLY A 74 2.04 18.81 25.76
CA GLY A 74 1.06 17.72 25.69
C GLY A 74 1.28 16.74 24.54
N GLY A 75 2.32 16.95 23.75
CA GLY A 75 2.71 16.12 22.62
C GLY A 75 3.98 16.65 21.99
N LYS A 76 4.32 16.13 20.82
CA LYS A 76 5.52 16.53 20.07
C LYS A 76 5.16 17.02 18.67
N ALA A 77 5.93 17.98 18.18
CA ALA A 77 5.89 18.43 16.79
C ALA A 77 7.25 18.25 16.12
N LEU A 78 7.22 18.12 14.80
CA LEU A 78 8.36 18.32 13.93
C LEU A 78 8.41 19.80 13.56
N LEU A 79 9.35 20.52 14.16
CA LEU A 79 9.68 21.89 13.77
C LEU A 79 10.66 21.82 12.59
N ILE A 80 10.39 22.58 11.55
CA ILE A 80 11.17 22.64 10.32
C ILE A 80 11.57 24.08 10.10
N LYS A 81 12.83 24.31 9.71
CA LYS A 81 13.32 25.61 9.23
C LYS A 81 13.83 25.45 7.80
N GLU A 82 13.22 26.15 6.85
CA GLU A 82 13.55 26.07 5.43
C GLU A 82 13.27 27.43 4.78
N ASP A 83 14.21 27.92 3.97
CA ASP A 83 14.18 29.25 3.34
C ASP A 83 14.00 30.40 4.36
N GLY A 84 14.53 30.23 5.58
CA GLY A 84 14.40 31.19 6.68
C GLY A 84 13.03 31.21 7.37
N GLU A 85 12.08 30.40 6.92
CA GLU A 85 10.74 30.28 7.50
C GLU A 85 10.63 29.07 8.43
N PHE A 86 9.76 29.16 9.44
CA PHE A 86 9.47 28.04 10.33
C PHE A 86 8.08 27.46 10.07
N SER A 87 7.98 26.14 10.08
CA SER A 87 6.72 25.39 10.12
C SER A 87 6.76 24.32 11.20
N ALA A 88 5.59 23.96 11.73
CA ALA A 88 5.47 22.90 12.72
C ALA A 88 4.38 21.91 12.31
N LEU A 89 4.76 20.64 12.20
CA LEU A 89 3.91 19.55 11.73
C LEU A 89 3.86 18.40 12.75
N GLY A 90 2.93 17.47 12.56
CA GLY A 90 2.92 16.20 13.31
C GLY A 90 4.25 15.45 13.17
N HIS A 91 4.79 14.98 14.29
CA HIS A 91 6.17 14.45 14.33
C HIS A 91 6.33 13.01 13.80
N LYS A 92 5.22 12.30 13.55
CA LYS A 92 5.19 10.92 13.06
C LYS A 92 4.48 10.84 11.72
N CYS A 93 5.01 9.99 10.84
CA CYS A 93 4.39 9.67 9.57
C CYS A 93 2.98 9.07 9.78
N THR A 94 1.99 9.58 9.04
CA THR A 94 0.59 9.13 9.11
C THR A 94 0.35 7.73 8.57
N HIS A 95 1.33 7.11 7.90
CA HIS A 95 1.24 5.73 7.45
C HIS A 95 1.38 4.77 8.65
N TYR A 96 2.62 4.46 9.07
CA TYR A 96 2.93 3.53 10.18
C TYR A 96 3.76 4.18 11.30
N GLY A 97 3.66 5.51 11.47
CA GLY A 97 4.18 6.17 12.68
C GLY A 97 5.69 6.36 12.75
N ALA A 98 6.41 6.26 11.62
CA ALA A 98 7.85 6.52 11.56
C ALA A 98 8.16 7.94 12.10
N PRO A 99 9.19 8.11 12.94
CA PRO A 99 9.60 9.44 13.39
C PRO A 99 10.17 10.24 12.21
N LEU A 100 9.52 11.34 11.85
CA LEU A 100 9.87 12.12 10.66
C LEU A 100 11.14 12.95 10.83
N VAL A 101 11.56 13.24 12.07
CA VAL A 101 12.88 13.83 12.34
C VAL A 101 14.04 12.94 11.88
N LYS A 102 13.79 11.63 11.68
CA LYS A 102 14.76 10.70 11.07
C LYS A 102 14.59 10.55 9.56
N GLY A 103 13.69 11.31 8.96
CA GLY A 103 13.41 11.34 7.53
C GLY A 103 14.36 12.26 6.78
N VAL A 104 13.90 12.72 5.61
CA VAL A 104 14.66 13.59 4.73
C VAL A 104 13.83 14.84 4.45
N LEU A 105 14.39 16.02 4.71
CA LEU A 105 13.87 17.29 4.24
C LEU A 105 14.60 17.66 2.95
N CYS A 106 13.87 17.93 1.88
CA CYS A 106 14.45 18.39 0.61
C CYS A 106 13.36 19.13 -0.18
N ASN A 107 13.66 20.35 -0.66
CA ASN A 107 12.80 21.13 -1.56
C ASN A 107 11.32 21.22 -1.12
N GLY A 108 11.05 21.63 0.12
CA GLY A 108 9.67 21.79 0.59
C GLY A 108 8.99 20.48 0.97
N ARG A 109 9.73 19.37 1.07
CA ARG A 109 9.18 18.02 1.25
C ARG A 109 9.86 17.27 2.37
N VAL A 110 9.07 16.57 3.17
CA VAL A 110 9.53 15.67 4.24
C VAL A 110 9.22 14.23 3.85
N ARG A 111 10.24 13.47 3.45
CA ARG A 111 10.10 12.04 3.13
C ARG A 111 10.31 11.17 4.37
N CYS A 112 9.33 10.29 4.60
CA CYS A 112 9.36 9.27 5.63
C CYS A 112 10.52 8.29 5.39
N PRO A 113 11.33 7.99 6.42
CA PRO A 113 12.50 7.12 6.24
C PRO A 113 12.10 5.67 5.98
N TRP A 114 10.94 5.22 6.50
CA TRP A 114 10.55 3.80 6.49
C TRP A 114 9.89 3.36 5.19
N HIS A 115 8.88 4.10 4.74
CA HIS A 115 7.98 3.66 3.68
C HIS A 115 7.89 4.65 2.51
N GLY A 116 8.64 5.76 2.55
CA GLY A 116 8.73 6.70 1.45
C GLY A 116 7.56 7.68 1.30
N ALA A 117 6.52 7.60 2.14
CA ALA A 117 5.46 8.62 2.16
C ALA A 117 6.06 10.02 2.33
N CYS A 118 5.59 10.97 1.53
CA CYS A 118 6.16 12.30 1.48
C CYS A 118 5.10 13.35 1.76
N PHE A 119 5.48 14.39 2.50
CA PHE A 119 4.58 15.44 2.97
C PHE A 119 5.15 16.81 2.65
N ASN A 120 4.29 17.76 2.32
CA ASN A 120 4.67 19.15 2.18
C ASN A 120 5.20 19.70 3.53
N SER A 121 6.39 20.30 3.56
CA SER A 121 7.04 20.81 4.77
C SER A 121 6.28 21.97 5.42
N LYS A 122 5.45 22.71 4.67
CA LYS A 122 4.71 23.88 5.15
C LYS A 122 3.25 23.59 5.52
N THR A 123 2.59 22.73 4.76
CA THR A 123 1.17 22.41 4.96
C THR A 123 0.95 21.09 5.69
N GLY A 124 1.92 20.18 5.62
CA GLY A 124 1.78 18.80 6.07
C GLY A 124 0.93 17.93 5.15
N ASP A 125 0.45 18.46 4.02
CA ASP A 125 -0.32 17.69 3.05
C ASP A 125 0.50 16.51 2.53
N ILE A 126 -0.14 15.34 2.39
CA ILE A 126 0.50 14.19 1.75
C ILE A 126 0.68 14.47 0.25
N GLU A 127 1.91 14.36 -0.22
CA GLU A 127 2.28 14.59 -1.62
C GLU A 127 2.71 13.29 -2.31
N ASP A 128 3.17 12.30 -1.54
CA ASP A 128 3.52 10.97 -2.03
C ASP A 128 3.09 9.89 -1.03
N PHE A 129 2.73 8.72 -1.56
CA PHE A 129 2.08 7.62 -0.85
C PHE A 129 3.15 6.70 -0.21
N PRO A 130 2.83 5.70 0.64
CA PRO A 130 1.59 4.90 0.75
C PRO A 130 0.53 5.40 1.76
N GLY A 131 0.77 6.49 2.49
CA GLY A 131 -0.23 7.05 3.44
C GLY A 131 -1.52 7.51 2.74
N LEU A 132 -2.56 7.88 3.50
CA LEU A 132 -3.75 8.56 2.94
C LEU A 132 -3.94 9.94 3.57
N ASP A 133 -3.60 10.06 4.85
CA ASP A 133 -3.82 11.28 5.61
C ASP A 133 -2.59 12.17 5.63
N SER A 134 -2.85 13.47 5.74
CA SER A 134 -1.85 14.52 5.91
C SER A 134 -1.40 14.63 7.37
N LEU A 135 -0.28 15.29 7.61
CA LEU A 135 0.18 15.60 8.95
C LEU A 135 -0.70 16.71 9.56
N PRO A 136 -0.99 16.64 10.88
CA PRO A 136 -1.45 17.81 11.62
C PRO A 136 -0.50 18.99 11.41
N LYS A 137 -1.04 20.19 11.23
CA LYS A 137 -0.28 21.44 11.13
C LYS A 137 -0.52 22.27 12.38
N PHE A 138 0.53 22.87 12.90
CA PHE A 138 0.49 23.79 14.02
C PHE A 138 0.87 25.21 13.55
N GLU A 139 0.32 26.22 14.22
CA GLU A 139 0.68 27.61 13.93
C GLU A 139 2.03 27.92 14.57
N VAL A 140 2.88 28.65 13.84
CA VAL A 140 4.20 29.05 14.31
C VAL A 140 4.33 30.56 14.20
N THR A 141 4.77 31.21 15.27
CA THR A 141 5.17 32.63 15.27
C THR A 141 6.61 32.76 15.75
N VAL A 142 7.32 33.77 15.24
CA VAL A 142 8.67 34.11 15.69
C VAL A 142 8.64 35.52 16.28
N GLU A 143 8.86 35.63 17.59
CA GLU A 143 8.77 36.88 18.33
C GLU A 143 10.03 37.12 19.14
N ASN A 144 10.77 38.20 18.84
CA ASN A 144 12.03 38.54 19.51
C ASN A 144 13.00 37.34 19.59
N ASP A 145 13.25 36.70 18.44
CA ASP A 145 14.07 35.48 18.32
C ASP A 145 13.49 34.23 19.00
N ASN A 146 12.27 34.26 19.54
CA ASN A 146 11.62 33.07 20.12
C ASN A 146 10.68 32.43 19.10
N VAL A 147 10.89 31.15 18.79
CA VAL A 147 9.95 30.37 18.01
C VAL A 147 8.87 29.82 18.95
N VAL A 148 7.62 30.18 18.69
CA VAL A 148 6.45 29.81 19.47
C VAL A 148 5.53 28.96 18.61
N VAL A 149 5.15 27.79 19.11
CA VAL A 149 4.18 26.91 18.47
C VAL A 149 2.85 27.02 19.20
N LYS A 150 1.78 27.29 18.45
CA LYS A 150 0.41 27.36 18.97
C LYS A 150 -0.40 26.15 18.50
N THR A 151 -1.11 25.54 19.43
CA THR A 151 -1.94 24.35 19.20
C THR A 151 -3.10 24.30 20.18
N ASN A 152 -3.87 23.21 20.17
CA ASN A 152 -4.84 22.90 21.21
C ASN A 152 -4.87 21.38 21.45
N LYS A 153 -5.47 20.99 22.59
CA LYS A 153 -5.51 19.59 23.01
C LYS A 153 -6.16 18.65 21.97
N LYS A 154 -7.20 19.10 21.26
CA LYS A 154 -7.91 18.27 20.26
C LYS A 154 -7.06 17.97 19.03
N VAL A 155 -6.19 18.88 18.61
CA VAL A 155 -5.26 18.64 17.49
C VAL A 155 -4.16 17.66 17.91
N LEU A 156 -3.68 17.76 19.15
CA LEU A 156 -2.67 16.84 19.70
C LEU A 156 -3.17 15.39 19.82
N GLU A 157 -4.46 15.20 20.08
CA GLU A 157 -5.09 13.87 20.17
C GLU A 157 -5.21 13.18 18.79
N LYS A 158 -5.09 13.92 17.69
CA LYS A 158 -5.25 13.40 16.33
C LYS A 158 -3.87 13.19 15.67
N PRO A 159 -3.39 11.95 15.52
CA PRO A 159 -2.09 11.68 14.90
C PRO A 159 -2.06 11.92 13.38
N LYS A 160 -3.22 12.22 12.77
CA LYS A 160 -3.41 12.37 11.32
C LYS A 160 -4.45 13.45 11.05
N ARG A 161 -4.32 14.13 9.91
CA ARG A 161 -5.26 15.13 9.40
C ARG A 161 -5.79 14.67 8.04
N MET A 162 -7.09 14.44 7.96
CA MET A 162 -7.78 14.29 6.69
C MET A 162 -7.89 15.67 6.03
N LYS A 163 -7.60 15.77 4.72
CA LYS A 163 -7.85 17.02 3.98
C LYS A 163 -9.34 17.30 3.95
N GLU A 164 -9.69 18.59 3.91
CA GLU A 164 -11.09 18.98 3.69
C GLU A 164 -11.56 18.45 2.34
N MET A 165 -12.81 18.02 2.31
CA MET A 165 -13.41 17.36 1.15
C MET A 165 -14.82 17.89 0.95
N SER A 166 -15.17 18.03 -0.31
CA SER A 166 -16.55 18.27 -0.75
C SER A 166 -17.40 17.00 -0.64
N CYS A 167 -18.70 17.17 -0.83
CA CYS A 167 -19.67 16.09 -1.05
C CYS A 167 -20.45 16.36 -2.34
N HIS A 168 -21.27 15.39 -2.76
CA HIS A 168 -22.17 15.55 -3.90
C HIS A 168 -23.12 16.73 -3.69
N SER A 169 -23.35 17.49 -4.76
CA SER A 169 -24.38 18.52 -4.83
C SER A 169 -25.51 18.02 -5.73
N PRO A 170 -26.78 18.03 -5.30
CA PRO A 170 -27.91 17.58 -6.12
C PRO A 170 -28.01 18.28 -7.48
N ASP A 171 -27.51 19.51 -7.59
CA ASP A 171 -27.48 20.33 -8.82
C ASP A 171 -26.36 19.93 -9.80
N ASN A 172 -25.52 18.95 -9.48
CA ASN A 172 -24.47 18.43 -10.36
C ASN A 172 -24.70 16.94 -10.63
N ASP A 173 -25.13 16.63 -11.85
CA ASP A 173 -25.41 15.28 -12.33
C ASP A 173 -24.22 14.59 -13.00
N THR A 174 -23.07 15.26 -13.10
CA THR A 174 -21.84 14.69 -13.69
C THR A 174 -21.42 13.42 -12.95
N VAL A 175 -21.15 12.33 -13.66
CA VAL A 175 -20.80 11.02 -13.11
C VAL A 175 -19.35 10.69 -13.42
N TYR A 176 -18.52 10.56 -12.38
CA TYR A 176 -17.19 9.99 -12.48
C TYR A 176 -17.23 8.55 -11.95
N LEU A 177 -17.08 7.59 -12.87
CA LEU A 177 -17.10 6.17 -12.56
C LEU A 177 -15.69 5.63 -12.39
N ILE A 178 -15.47 4.86 -11.33
CA ILE A 178 -14.21 4.20 -11.00
C ILE A 178 -14.46 2.69 -10.95
N VAL A 179 -13.82 1.94 -11.85
CA VAL A 179 -13.94 0.47 -11.89
C VAL A 179 -12.72 -0.14 -11.20
N GLY A 180 -12.93 -0.68 -9.99
CA GLY A 180 -11.94 -1.24 -9.10
C GLY A 180 -12.05 -0.69 -7.67
N GLY A 181 -11.65 -1.49 -6.68
CA GLY A 181 -11.69 -1.14 -5.25
C GLY A 181 -10.30 -1.15 -4.57
N GLY A 182 -9.23 -0.85 -5.32
CA GLY A 182 -7.84 -0.88 -4.83
C GLY A 182 -7.29 0.48 -4.39
N GLY A 183 -5.98 0.55 -4.13
CA GLY A 183 -5.27 1.77 -3.72
C GLY A 183 -5.43 2.93 -4.70
N ALA A 184 -5.39 2.65 -6.02
CA ALA A 184 -5.63 3.66 -7.04
C ALA A 184 -7.05 4.24 -6.99
N ALA A 185 -8.05 3.37 -6.82
CA ALA A 185 -9.46 3.75 -6.82
C ALA A 185 -9.82 4.64 -5.62
N ILE A 186 -9.43 4.25 -4.41
CA ILE A 186 -9.69 5.05 -3.21
C ILE A 186 -8.98 6.40 -3.29
N THR A 187 -7.72 6.43 -3.72
CA THR A 187 -6.99 7.69 -3.84
C THR A 187 -7.62 8.61 -4.89
N CYS A 188 -8.10 8.07 -6.01
CA CYS A 188 -8.82 8.86 -7.00
C CYS A 188 -10.10 9.47 -6.39
N ALA A 189 -10.96 8.65 -5.78
CA ALA A 189 -12.20 9.11 -5.18
C ALA A 189 -11.98 10.19 -4.10
N GLU A 190 -10.99 10.00 -3.21
CA GLU A 190 -10.64 11.00 -2.21
C GLU A 190 -10.12 12.28 -2.86
N THR A 191 -9.22 12.18 -3.84
CA THR A 191 -8.65 13.35 -4.53
C THR A 191 -9.74 14.16 -5.22
N LEU A 192 -10.70 13.51 -5.89
CA LEU A 192 -11.83 14.20 -6.50
C LEU A 192 -12.60 15.06 -5.48
N ARG A 193 -12.90 14.50 -4.29
CA ARG A 193 -13.58 15.24 -3.23
C ARG A 193 -12.70 16.34 -2.61
N GLN A 194 -11.41 16.08 -2.44
CA GLN A 194 -10.43 17.06 -1.92
C GLN A 194 -10.29 18.28 -2.83
N GLU A 195 -10.40 18.06 -4.14
CA GLU A 195 -10.31 19.10 -5.18
C GLU A 195 -11.68 19.72 -5.52
N GLY A 196 -12.68 19.48 -4.67
CA GLY A 196 -13.97 20.18 -4.76
C GLY A 196 -14.94 19.64 -5.81
N PHE A 197 -14.73 18.43 -6.36
CA PHE A 197 -15.68 17.82 -7.28
C PHE A 197 -17.02 17.56 -6.58
N LYS A 198 -18.09 18.15 -7.11
CA LYS A 198 -19.45 18.04 -6.54
C LYS A 198 -20.38 17.12 -7.33
N GLY A 199 -19.92 16.47 -8.39
CA GLY A 199 -20.68 15.46 -9.13
C GLY A 199 -20.73 14.11 -8.39
N LYS A 200 -21.33 13.10 -9.01
CA LYS A 200 -21.41 11.74 -8.46
C LYS A 200 -20.07 11.02 -8.64
N VAL A 201 -19.58 10.42 -7.56
CA VAL A 201 -18.40 9.54 -7.60
C VAL A 201 -18.88 8.13 -7.29
N VAL A 202 -18.83 7.26 -8.30
CA VAL A 202 -19.28 5.87 -8.19
C VAL A 202 -18.08 4.96 -8.32
N MET A 203 -17.83 4.13 -7.31
CA MET A 203 -16.80 3.10 -7.30
C MET A 203 -17.43 1.73 -7.39
N ALA A 204 -17.16 0.99 -8.46
CA ALA A 204 -17.66 -0.36 -8.66
C ALA A 204 -16.54 -1.39 -8.51
N THR A 205 -16.71 -2.38 -7.63
CA THR A 205 -15.72 -3.43 -7.39
C THR A 205 -16.40 -4.79 -7.35
N LYS A 206 -15.76 -5.81 -7.93
CA LYS A 206 -16.26 -7.19 -7.86
C LYS A 206 -16.13 -7.82 -6.47
N GLU A 207 -15.34 -7.22 -5.59
CA GLU A 207 -15.09 -7.76 -4.26
C GLU A 207 -16.22 -7.36 -3.29
N PRO A 208 -16.53 -8.18 -2.27
CA PRO A 208 -17.56 -7.90 -1.28
C PRO A 208 -17.09 -6.94 -0.17
N HIS A 209 -15.93 -6.30 -0.34
CA HIS A 209 -15.29 -5.48 0.68
C HIS A 209 -15.12 -4.04 0.21
N LEU A 210 -15.17 -3.10 1.17
CA LEU A 210 -14.68 -1.74 0.96
C LEU A 210 -13.17 -1.76 0.64
N PRO A 211 -12.64 -0.69 0.00
CA PRO A 211 -11.20 -0.61 -0.30
C PRO A 211 -10.32 -0.86 0.92
N TYR A 212 -9.35 -1.75 0.78
CA TYR A 212 -8.52 -2.25 1.88
C TYR A 212 -7.03 -2.35 1.50
N ASP A 213 -6.17 -2.44 2.52
CA ASP A 213 -4.71 -2.47 2.40
C ASP A 213 -4.20 -3.86 1.96
N ARG A 214 -4.08 -4.08 0.65
CA ARG A 214 -3.62 -5.36 0.07
C ARG A 214 -2.21 -5.79 0.49
N PRO A 215 -1.20 -4.90 0.62
CA PRO A 215 0.11 -5.27 1.13
C PRO A 215 0.13 -6.01 2.49
N LYS A 216 -0.93 -5.89 3.29
CA LYS A 216 -1.05 -6.63 4.55
C LYS A 216 -1.45 -8.10 4.37
N LEU A 217 -2.07 -8.48 3.26
CA LEU A 217 -2.56 -9.84 3.04
C LEU A 217 -1.47 -10.90 3.17
N SER A 218 -0.27 -10.68 2.62
CA SER A 218 0.86 -11.61 2.71
C SER A 218 1.61 -11.56 4.05
N LYS A 219 1.30 -10.59 4.92
CA LYS A 219 1.98 -10.37 6.21
C LYS A 219 1.12 -10.81 7.40
N ALA A 220 -0.20 -10.67 7.26
CA ALA A 220 -1.21 -11.03 8.23
C ALA A 220 -2.37 -11.75 7.52
N LEU A 221 -2.11 -12.99 7.09
CA LEU A 221 -3.03 -13.79 6.27
C LEU A 221 -4.40 -14.00 6.91
N ASP A 222 -4.49 -13.98 8.23
CA ASP A 222 -5.69 -14.20 9.05
C ASP A 222 -6.54 -12.93 9.31
N SER A 223 -6.31 -11.85 8.55
CA SER A 223 -7.05 -10.60 8.69
C SER A 223 -8.37 -10.62 7.89
N THR A 224 -9.41 -9.97 8.42
CA THR A 224 -10.67 -9.75 7.69
C THR A 224 -10.58 -8.53 6.78
N GLY A 225 -11.45 -8.42 5.77
CA GLY A 225 -11.52 -7.24 4.90
C GLY A 225 -11.76 -5.95 5.68
N GLU A 226 -12.61 -5.99 6.71
CA GLU A 226 -12.94 -4.85 7.57
C GLU A 226 -11.74 -4.39 8.40
N ALA A 227 -10.96 -5.34 8.94
CA ALA A 227 -9.74 -5.02 9.69
C ALA A 227 -8.64 -4.42 8.80
N LEU A 228 -8.69 -4.71 7.50
CA LEU A 228 -7.79 -4.18 6.49
C LEU A 228 -8.30 -2.91 5.80
N ALA A 229 -9.54 -2.50 6.06
CA ALA A 229 -10.19 -1.38 5.38
C ALA A 229 -9.36 -0.09 5.50
N LEU A 230 -9.23 0.62 4.39
CA LEU A 230 -8.48 1.89 4.33
C LEU A 230 -9.29 3.04 4.92
N ARG A 231 -10.60 2.97 4.78
CA ARG A 231 -11.60 3.88 5.34
C ARG A 231 -12.77 3.07 5.86
N ASP A 232 -13.42 3.56 6.92
CA ASP A 232 -14.65 2.94 7.41
C ASP A 232 -15.86 3.28 6.52
N LYS A 233 -17.01 2.64 6.77
CA LYS A 233 -18.23 2.89 6.00
C LYS A 233 -18.73 4.34 6.15
N ASN A 234 -18.54 4.96 7.32
CA ASN A 234 -19.02 6.31 7.59
C ASN A 234 -18.30 7.34 6.71
N PHE A 235 -17.01 7.15 6.45
CA PHE A 235 -16.24 7.98 5.52
C PHE A 235 -16.92 8.13 4.16
N PHE A 236 -17.28 7.01 3.53
CA PHE A 236 -17.90 7.02 2.19
C PHE A 236 -19.26 7.72 2.21
N SER A 237 -20.05 7.52 3.27
CA SER A 237 -21.33 8.19 3.44
C SER A 237 -21.19 9.71 3.66
N VAL A 238 -20.19 10.16 4.43
CA VAL A 238 -19.99 11.58 4.75
C VAL A 238 -19.57 12.38 3.51
N TYR A 239 -18.76 11.79 2.64
CA TYR A 239 -18.25 12.45 1.43
C TYR A 239 -18.98 12.06 0.14
N ASP A 240 -20.12 11.36 0.30
CA ASP A 240 -20.99 10.91 -0.78
C ASP A 240 -20.24 10.21 -1.92
N ILE A 241 -19.46 9.20 -1.56
CA ILE A 241 -18.76 8.30 -2.48
C ILE A 241 -19.55 6.99 -2.49
N GLU A 242 -20.23 6.70 -3.59
CA GLU A 242 -20.99 5.47 -3.75
C GLU A 242 -20.04 4.30 -4.01
N VAL A 243 -20.09 3.26 -3.19
CA VAL A 243 -19.28 2.05 -3.37
C VAL A 243 -20.20 0.86 -3.64
N LEU A 244 -20.21 0.41 -4.89
CA LEU A 244 -20.93 -0.78 -5.35
C LEU A 244 -20.03 -2.00 -5.25
N THR A 245 -20.21 -2.79 -4.19
CA THR A 245 -19.53 -4.08 -4.01
C THR A 245 -20.19 -5.19 -4.83
N GLU A 246 -19.46 -6.27 -5.08
CA GLU A 246 -19.93 -7.41 -5.90
C GLU A 246 -20.41 -6.99 -7.31
N LYS A 247 -19.89 -5.87 -7.82
CA LYS A 247 -20.27 -5.23 -9.07
C LYS A 247 -19.14 -5.41 -10.09
N GLU A 248 -19.13 -6.58 -10.75
CA GLU A 248 -18.10 -6.94 -11.74
C GLU A 248 -18.41 -6.33 -13.11
N ALA A 249 -17.49 -5.50 -13.64
CA ALA A 249 -17.59 -4.97 -14.98
C ALA A 249 -17.27 -6.04 -16.03
N THR A 250 -18.06 -6.09 -17.10
CA THR A 250 -17.95 -7.09 -18.18
C THR A 250 -17.72 -6.48 -19.55
N SER A 251 -18.03 -5.20 -19.75
CA SER A 251 -17.63 -4.44 -20.95
C SER A 251 -17.56 -2.93 -20.69
N VAL A 252 -16.79 -2.24 -21.54
CA VAL A 252 -16.75 -0.77 -21.61
C VAL A 252 -16.98 -0.35 -23.06
N ASP A 253 -18.04 0.41 -23.28
CA ASP A 253 -18.34 1.09 -24.55
C ASP A 253 -17.87 2.54 -24.43
N CYS A 254 -16.67 2.82 -24.95
CA CYS A 254 -16.07 4.16 -24.89
C CYS A 254 -16.87 5.20 -25.73
N PRO A 255 -17.29 4.91 -26.97
CA PRO A 255 -18.14 5.81 -27.75
C PRO A 255 -19.44 6.23 -27.05
N SER A 256 -20.16 5.28 -26.43
CA SER A 256 -21.41 5.57 -25.71
C SER A 256 -21.18 6.01 -24.26
N LYS A 257 -19.94 5.95 -23.77
CA LYS A 257 -19.52 6.20 -22.38
C LYS A 257 -20.30 5.39 -21.35
N VAL A 258 -20.36 4.07 -21.55
CA VAL A 258 -21.10 3.15 -20.67
C VAL A 258 -20.23 1.98 -20.23
N VAL A 259 -20.36 1.59 -18.97
CA VAL A 259 -19.83 0.32 -18.43
C VAL A 259 -20.99 -0.64 -18.17
N THR A 260 -20.88 -1.86 -18.67
CA THR A 260 -21.84 -2.94 -18.40
C THR A 260 -21.30 -3.87 -17.32
N PHE A 261 -22.18 -4.33 -16.44
CA PHE A 261 -21.84 -5.20 -15.31
C PHE A 261 -22.44 -6.60 -15.47
N ALA A 262 -21.91 -7.57 -14.71
CA ALA A 262 -22.29 -8.97 -14.79
C ALA A 262 -23.78 -9.24 -14.49
N ASP A 263 -24.43 -8.34 -13.74
CA ASP A 263 -25.87 -8.39 -13.47
C ASP A 263 -26.73 -7.78 -14.59
N GLY A 264 -26.13 -7.40 -15.72
CA GLY A 264 -26.78 -6.81 -16.89
C GLY A 264 -27.10 -5.32 -16.74
N GLN A 265 -26.83 -4.71 -15.58
CA GLN A 265 -27.00 -3.27 -15.41
C GLN A 265 -25.87 -2.51 -16.10
N THR A 266 -26.14 -1.25 -16.43
CA THR A 266 -25.20 -0.34 -17.07
C THR A 266 -25.08 0.96 -16.28
N ILE A 267 -23.89 1.55 -16.25
CA ILE A 267 -23.66 2.89 -15.70
C ILE A 267 -23.02 3.76 -16.78
N ALA A 268 -23.68 4.87 -17.11
CA ALA A 268 -23.12 5.91 -17.97
C ALA A 268 -22.16 6.80 -17.17
N TYR A 269 -21.13 7.33 -17.83
CA TYR A 269 -20.12 8.18 -17.19
C TYR A 269 -19.75 9.40 -18.04
N ASP A 270 -19.31 10.46 -17.36
CA ASP A 270 -18.64 11.60 -18.00
C ASP A 270 -17.14 11.38 -18.07
N LYS A 271 -16.56 10.78 -17.02
CA LYS A 271 -15.17 10.32 -16.94
C LYS A 271 -15.13 8.92 -16.32
N LEU A 272 -14.25 8.07 -16.84
CA LEU A 272 -14.03 6.71 -16.35
C LEU A 272 -12.58 6.54 -15.88
N LEU A 273 -12.40 5.97 -14.69
CA LEU A 273 -11.12 5.43 -14.24
C LEU A 273 -11.18 3.89 -14.22
N ILE A 274 -10.29 3.24 -14.96
CA ILE A 274 -10.08 1.79 -14.90
C ILE A 274 -8.92 1.50 -13.93
N ALA A 275 -9.26 0.91 -12.78
CA ALA A 275 -8.35 0.61 -11.68
C ALA A 275 -8.49 -0.84 -11.17
N THR A 276 -8.73 -1.79 -12.08
CA THR A 276 -8.98 -3.21 -11.76
C THR A 276 -7.71 -3.99 -11.38
N GLY A 277 -6.53 -3.36 -11.51
CA GLY A 277 -5.24 -3.94 -11.14
C GLY A 277 -4.92 -5.23 -11.92
N GLY A 278 -4.32 -6.21 -11.23
CA GLY A 278 -4.04 -7.53 -11.79
C GLY A 278 -4.67 -8.70 -11.02
N LYS A 279 -4.59 -9.88 -11.61
CA LYS A 279 -4.90 -11.19 -11.00
C LYS A 279 -3.65 -12.07 -10.88
N PRO A 280 -3.54 -12.90 -9.85
CA PRO A 280 -2.45 -13.88 -9.77
C PRO A 280 -2.46 -14.82 -10.97
N ARG A 281 -1.28 -15.15 -11.48
CA ARG A 281 -1.13 -16.11 -12.57
C ARG A 281 -1.24 -17.53 -12.01
N PRO A 282 -2.21 -18.35 -12.46
CA PRO A 282 -2.30 -19.74 -12.04
C PRO A 282 -1.12 -20.54 -12.61
N CYS A 283 -0.80 -21.66 -11.96
CA CYS A 283 0.06 -22.68 -12.56
C CYS A 283 -0.73 -23.43 -13.63
N THR A 284 -0.05 -23.93 -14.66
CA THR A 284 -0.68 -24.70 -15.76
C THR A 284 -0.25 -26.17 -15.76
N SER A 285 0.57 -26.59 -14.80
CA SER A 285 1.00 -27.98 -14.67
C SER A 285 -0.20 -28.86 -14.27
N PRO A 286 -0.24 -30.15 -14.68
CA PRO A 286 -1.32 -31.07 -14.31
C PRO A 286 -1.58 -31.11 -12.80
N GLY A 287 -2.86 -31.14 -12.42
CA GLY A 287 -3.31 -31.13 -11.01
C GLY A 287 -3.28 -29.76 -10.33
N SER A 288 -3.02 -28.68 -11.05
CA SER A 288 -3.04 -27.31 -10.51
C SER A 288 -4.43 -26.82 -10.07
N ASP A 289 -5.48 -27.57 -10.40
CA ASP A 289 -6.89 -27.37 -10.04
C ASP A 289 -7.31 -28.09 -8.75
N LEU A 290 -6.39 -28.82 -8.09
CA LEU A 290 -6.66 -29.45 -6.79
C LEU A 290 -7.00 -28.41 -5.71
N GLU A 291 -7.92 -28.76 -4.80
CA GLU A 291 -8.58 -27.83 -3.85
C GLU A 291 -7.61 -26.93 -3.05
N ASN A 292 -6.49 -27.50 -2.62
CA ASN A 292 -5.46 -26.91 -1.76
C ASN A 292 -4.21 -26.47 -2.55
N VAL A 293 -4.34 -26.24 -3.86
CA VAL A 293 -3.40 -25.45 -4.67
C VAL A 293 -3.96 -24.04 -4.79
N CYS A 294 -3.45 -23.13 -3.97
CA CYS A 294 -4.05 -21.82 -3.74
C CYS A 294 -3.28 -20.68 -4.41
N LEU A 295 -4.03 -19.63 -4.74
CA LEU A 295 -3.50 -18.30 -5.05
C LEU A 295 -3.80 -17.37 -3.87
N LEU A 296 -3.10 -16.23 -3.77
CA LEU A 296 -3.35 -15.22 -2.76
C LEU A 296 -3.66 -13.87 -3.40
N ARG A 297 -4.91 -13.40 -3.29
CA ARG A 297 -5.33 -12.06 -3.75
C ARG A 297 -6.33 -11.36 -2.84
N SER A 298 -7.18 -12.13 -2.15
CA SER A 298 -8.26 -11.63 -1.30
C SER A 298 -8.04 -11.97 0.18
N PRO A 299 -8.76 -11.32 1.12
CA PRO A 299 -8.78 -11.74 2.52
C PRO A 299 -9.27 -13.18 2.68
N ALA A 300 -10.25 -13.62 1.87
CA ALA A 300 -10.76 -14.99 1.92
C ALA A 300 -9.66 -16.02 1.59
N ASP A 301 -8.84 -15.75 0.56
CA ASP A 301 -7.69 -16.59 0.20
C ASP A 301 -6.70 -16.69 1.36
N GLY A 302 -6.35 -15.53 1.96
CA GLY A 302 -5.41 -15.45 3.08
C GLY A 302 -5.88 -16.28 4.27
N ASN A 303 -7.15 -16.11 4.66
CA ASN A 303 -7.75 -16.83 5.78
C ASN A 303 -7.77 -18.34 5.53
N TYR A 304 -8.14 -18.77 4.33
CA TYR A 304 -8.11 -20.17 3.94
C TYR A 304 -6.69 -20.74 4.02
N ILE A 305 -5.71 -20.07 3.41
CA ILE A 305 -4.30 -20.45 3.44
C ILE A 305 -3.79 -20.57 4.89
N ALA A 306 -4.06 -19.56 5.72
CA ALA A 306 -3.64 -19.54 7.13
C ALA A 306 -4.20 -20.74 7.92
N GLN A 307 -5.47 -21.08 7.68
CA GLN A 307 -6.13 -22.21 8.35
C GLN A 307 -5.58 -23.56 7.87
N GLN A 308 -5.41 -23.75 6.56
CA GLN A 308 -4.97 -25.02 5.98
C GLN A 308 -3.49 -25.31 6.21
N GLY A 309 -2.64 -24.30 6.38
CA GLY A 309 -1.18 -24.50 6.47
C GLY A 309 -0.65 -24.82 7.87
N LYS A 310 -1.43 -24.63 8.94
CA LYS A 310 -0.94 -24.80 10.33
C LYS A 310 -0.62 -26.28 10.62
N GLY A 311 0.62 -26.56 11.03
CA GLY A 311 1.09 -27.92 11.32
C GLY A 311 1.12 -28.84 10.09
N LYS A 312 1.14 -28.29 8.88
CA LYS A 312 1.11 -29.02 7.61
C LYS A 312 2.40 -28.89 6.81
N ASN A 313 2.58 -29.70 5.77
CA ASN A 313 3.66 -29.52 4.80
C ASN A 313 3.23 -28.51 3.74
N VAL A 314 3.88 -27.34 3.74
CA VAL A 314 3.54 -26.23 2.86
C VAL A 314 4.58 -26.09 1.75
N VAL A 315 4.13 -26.11 0.50
CA VAL A 315 4.98 -25.84 -0.68
C VAL A 315 4.60 -24.48 -1.28
N ILE A 316 5.59 -23.64 -1.53
CA ILE A 316 5.41 -22.32 -2.14
C ILE A 316 6.11 -22.32 -3.49
N VAL A 317 5.38 -22.00 -4.55
CA VAL A 317 5.91 -21.95 -5.92
C VAL A 317 6.10 -20.50 -6.31
N GLY A 318 7.35 -20.06 -6.43
CA GLY A 318 7.72 -18.69 -6.77
C GLY A 318 8.50 -17.99 -5.64
N THR A 319 9.58 -17.31 -6.05
CA THR A 319 10.55 -16.68 -5.15
C THR A 319 10.51 -15.16 -5.20
N SER A 320 9.30 -14.61 -5.33
CA SER A 320 9.00 -13.17 -5.33
C SER A 320 8.45 -12.71 -3.98
N PHE A 321 8.08 -11.43 -3.83
CA PHE A 321 7.65 -10.86 -2.54
C PHE A 321 6.50 -11.62 -1.88
N ILE A 322 5.46 -12.00 -2.62
CA ILE A 322 4.32 -12.73 -2.05
C ILE A 322 4.77 -14.09 -1.54
N GLY A 323 5.47 -14.87 -2.36
CA GLY A 323 5.94 -16.21 -1.98
C GLY A 323 6.85 -16.19 -0.76
N MET A 324 7.80 -15.25 -0.72
CA MET A 324 8.75 -15.14 0.38
C MET A 324 8.10 -14.59 1.67
N GLU A 325 7.13 -13.68 1.58
CA GLU A 325 6.37 -13.23 2.76
C GLU A 325 5.48 -14.34 3.32
N VAL A 326 4.84 -15.14 2.46
CA VAL A 326 4.07 -16.32 2.89
C VAL A 326 4.98 -17.39 3.51
N ALA A 327 6.19 -17.59 2.96
CA ALA A 327 7.19 -18.48 3.57
C ALA A 327 7.56 -18.00 4.99
N ALA A 328 7.79 -16.70 5.14
CA ALA A 328 8.08 -16.10 6.44
C ALA A 328 6.92 -16.23 7.43
N TYR A 329 5.67 -16.13 6.95
CA TYR A 329 4.49 -16.33 7.78
C TYR A 329 4.39 -17.75 8.33
N PHE A 330 4.69 -18.77 7.52
CA PHE A 330 4.58 -20.18 7.91
C PHE A 330 5.78 -20.74 8.66
N ALA A 331 6.94 -20.05 8.61
CA ALA A 331 8.10 -20.43 9.39
C ALA A 331 7.74 -20.56 10.89
N GLY A 332 7.95 -21.73 11.46
CA GLY A 332 7.57 -22.06 12.84
C GLY A 332 6.08 -22.27 13.10
N LYS A 333 5.20 -22.16 12.09
CA LYS A 333 3.75 -22.45 12.19
C LYS A 333 3.33 -23.71 11.42
N ALA A 334 4.01 -24.01 10.33
CA ALA A 334 3.85 -25.22 9.53
C ALA A 334 4.73 -26.36 10.04
N SER A 335 4.45 -27.61 9.65
CA SER A 335 5.33 -28.75 9.92
C SER A 335 6.59 -28.71 9.05
N SER A 336 6.45 -28.25 7.81
CA SER A 336 7.57 -27.95 6.91
C SER A 336 7.20 -26.85 5.92
N VAL A 337 8.19 -26.09 5.46
CA VAL A 337 8.03 -25.07 4.42
C VAL A 337 9.09 -25.31 3.35
N SER A 338 8.64 -25.53 2.12
CA SER A 338 9.50 -25.70 0.94
C SER A 338 9.18 -24.62 -0.09
N VAL A 339 10.20 -23.93 -0.59
CA VAL A 339 10.08 -22.90 -1.63
C VAL A 339 10.72 -23.41 -2.91
N VAL A 340 9.96 -23.41 -4.00
CA VAL A 340 10.40 -23.83 -5.33
C VAL A 340 10.55 -22.58 -6.21
N GLY A 341 11.70 -22.45 -6.87
CA GLY A 341 12.00 -21.30 -7.72
C GLY A 341 12.79 -21.69 -8.97
N VAL A 342 12.39 -21.15 -10.12
CA VAL A 342 13.09 -21.38 -11.40
C VAL A 342 14.38 -20.57 -11.53
N SER A 343 14.56 -19.54 -10.71
CA SER A 343 15.79 -18.75 -10.64
C SER A 343 16.81 -19.42 -9.71
N SER A 344 18.09 -19.00 -9.79
CA SER A 344 19.16 -19.46 -8.89
C SER A 344 19.03 -18.92 -7.46
N THR A 345 18.50 -17.69 -7.31
CA THR A 345 18.29 -17.02 -6.03
C THR A 345 16.91 -16.33 -5.98
N PRO A 346 16.31 -16.16 -4.78
CA PRO A 346 15.07 -15.41 -4.67
C PRO A 346 15.31 -13.95 -5.01
N PHE A 347 14.29 -13.27 -5.54
CA PHE A 347 14.37 -11.88 -5.96
C PHE A 347 15.45 -11.54 -7.01
N GLY A 348 16.10 -12.51 -7.66
CA GLY A 348 17.29 -12.26 -8.50
C GLY A 348 17.11 -11.13 -9.54
N ARG A 349 15.92 -11.01 -10.16
CA ARG A 349 15.61 -9.94 -11.13
C ARG A 349 15.46 -8.54 -10.53
N VAL A 350 15.13 -8.44 -9.24
CA VAL A 350 14.79 -7.17 -8.57
C VAL A 350 15.89 -6.73 -7.62
N LEU A 351 16.46 -7.67 -6.87
CA LEU A 351 17.43 -7.40 -5.81
C LEU A 351 18.84 -7.92 -6.13
N GLY A 352 19.03 -8.64 -7.22
CA GLY A 352 20.32 -9.24 -7.58
C GLY A 352 20.68 -10.46 -6.73
N GLU A 353 21.72 -11.17 -7.17
CA GLU A 353 22.12 -12.46 -6.59
C GLU A 353 22.63 -12.34 -5.15
N GLN A 354 23.42 -11.32 -4.85
CA GLN A 354 24.04 -11.14 -3.54
C GLN A 354 22.98 -10.88 -2.44
N VAL A 355 22.10 -9.90 -2.67
CA VAL A 355 21.00 -9.60 -1.73
C VAL A 355 19.99 -10.74 -1.68
N GLY A 356 19.66 -11.35 -2.83
CA GLY A 356 18.80 -12.53 -2.90
C GLY A 356 19.33 -13.71 -2.08
N SER A 357 20.63 -13.99 -2.16
CA SER A 357 21.28 -15.05 -1.39
C SER A 357 21.26 -14.77 0.11
N MET A 358 21.51 -13.53 0.52
CA MET A 358 21.39 -13.13 1.93
C MET A 358 19.97 -13.34 2.45
N LEU A 359 18.95 -12.92 1.69
CA LEU A 359 17.55 -13.15 2.05
C LEU A 359 17.21 -14.65 2.10
N ARG A 360 17.74 -15.46 1.17
CA ARG A 360 17.58 -16.92 1.21
C ARG A 360 18.14 -17.52 2.50
N LYS A 361 19.38 -17.18 2.86
CA LYS A 361 20.04 -17.65 4.09
C LYS A 361 19.21 -17.32 5.33
N MET A 362 18.66 -16.11 5.40
CA MET A 362 17.75 -15.70 6.48
C MET A 362 16.51 -16.60 6.61
N HIS A 363 15.96 -17.10 5.50
CA HIS A 363 14.85 -18.05 5.50
C HIS A 363 15.28 -19.47 5.88
N GLU A 364 16.43 -19.92 5.38
CA GLU A 364 16.99 -21.24 5.71
C GLU A 364 17.31 -21.36 7.20
N GLU A 365 17.79 -20.29 7.85
CA GLU A 365 17.97 -20.20 9.30
C GLU A 365 16.65 -20.34 10.09
N LYS A 366 15.50 -20.13 9.43
CA LYS A 366 14.15 -20.36 9.99
C LYS A 366 13.56 -21.71 9.59
N GLY A 367 14.35 -22.59 8.99
CA GLY A 367 13.97 -23.95 8.62
C GLY A 367 13.24 -24.07 7.27
N VAL A 368 13.20 -23.01 6.46
CA VAL A 368 12.64 -23.04 5.11
C VAL A 368 13.62 -23.76 4.18
N LYS A 369 13.13 -24.71 3.38
CA LYS A 369 13.93 -25.44 2.39
C LYS A 369 13.76 -24.83 0.99
N PHE A 370 14.85 -24.64 0.26
CA PHE A 370 14.81 -24.07 -1.09
C PHE A 370 15.15 -25.10 -2.17
N TYR A 371 14.35 -25.11 -3.21
CA TYR A 371 14.51 -25.92 -4.42
C TYR A 371 14.64 -24.96 -5.61
N MET A 372 15.87 -24.45 -5.79
CA MET A 372 16.21 -23.42 -6.79
C MET A 372 16.61 -24.04 -8.13
N ASN A 373 16.57 -23.24 -9.20
CA ASN A 373 16.71 -23.71 -10.58
C ASN A 373 15.77 -24.89 -10.90
N ASN A 374 14.59 -24.90 -10.29
CA ASN A 374 13.65 -26.01 -10.37
C ASN A 374 12.23 -25.48 -10.59
N GLY A 375 11.42 -26.27 -11.30
CA GLY A 375 10.03 -25.96 -11.61
C GLY A 375 9.10 -27.07 -11.16
N VAL A 376 7.81 -26.77 -11.06
CA VAL A 376 6.78 -27.78 -10.78
C VAL A 376 6.27 -28.36 -12.10
N VAL A 377 6.30 -29.68 -12.24
CA VAL A 377 5.83 -30.38 -13.44
C VAL A 377 4.49 -31.08 -13.24
N GLU A 378 4.12 -31.41 -12.00
CA GLU A 378 2.84 -32.07 -11.67
C GLU A 378 2.48 -31.85 -10.20
N PHE A 379 1.19 -31.69 -9.93
CA PHE A 379 0.60 -31.74 -8.60
C PHE A 379 -0.18 -33.05 -8.47
N LYS A 380 0.20 -33.89 -7.51
CA LYS A 380 -0.48 -35.18 -7.28
C LYS A 380 -1.43 -35.06 -6.12
N GLY A 381 -2.64 -35.56 -6.31
CA GLY A 381 -3.69 -35.51 -5.32
C GLY A 381 -4.37 -36.85 -5.10
N GLU A 382 -5.02 -36.95 -3.96
CA GLU A 382 -5.88 -38.06 -3.55
C GLU A 382 -7.23 -37.47 -3.12
N ASN A 383 -8.34 -38.02 -3.62
CA ASN A 383 -9.70 -37.52 -3.35
C ASN A 383 -9.87 -36.01 -3.64
N GLY A 384 -9.25 -35.51 -4.72
CA GLY A 384 -9.31 -34.11 -5.14
C GLY A 384 -8.43 -33.14 -4.35
N LYS A 385 -7.59 -33.64 -3.42
CA LYS A 385 -6.69 -32.82 -2.59
C LYS A 385 -5.23 -33.16 -2.86
N LEU A 386 -4.40 -32.13 -2.99
CA LEU A 386 -2.94 -32.21 -3.07
C LEU A 386 -2.37 -33.05 -1.92
N LYS A 387 -1.45 -33.93 -2.31
CA LYS A 387 -0.59 -34.72 -1.43
C LYS A 387 0.88 -34.51 -1.72
N GLU A 388 1.23 -34.26 -2.98
CA GLU A 388 2.62 -34.14 -3.40
C GLU A 388 2.79 -33.14 -4.55
N VAL A 389 3.96 -32.50 -4.59
CA VAL A 389 4.39 -31.63 -5.70
C VAL A 389 5.61 -32.28 -6.36
N VAL A 390 5.50 -32.60 -7.64
CA VAL A 390 6.58 -33.19 -8.44
C VAL A 390 7.37 -32.09 -9.12
N LEU A 391 8.68 -32.11 -8.94
CA LEU A 391 9.60 -31.13 -9.48
C LEU A 391 10.22 -31.61 -10.79
N GLN A 392 10.70 -30.67 -11.59
CA GLN A 392 11.40 -30.94 -12.85
C GLN A 392 12.65 -31.80 -12.66
N SER A 393 13.29 -31.73 -11.49
CA SER A 393 14.41 -32.60 -11.11
C SER A 393 14.03 -34.08 -10.92
N GLY A 394 12.74 -34.41 -10.87
CA GLY A 394 12.23 -35.73 -10.50
C GLY A 394 12.01 -35.93 -9.00
N GLU A 395 12.41 -34.96 -8.17
CA GLU A 395 12.11 -34.98 -6.73
C GLU A 395 10.61 -34.76 -6.50
N THR A 396 10.06 -35.44 -5.49
CA THR A 396 8.65 -35.31 -5.09
C THR A 396 8.58 -34.81 -3.66
N LEU A 397 7.90 -33.69 -3.44
CA LEU A 397 7.75 -33.06 -2.14
C LEU A 397 6.39 -33.39 -1.55
N PRO A 398 6.29 -33.89 -0.30
CA PRO A 398 5.01 -34.00 0.38
C PRO A 398 4.42 -32.61 0.61
N ALA A 399 3.15 -32.43 0.27
CA ALA A 399 2.47 -31.15 0.28
C ALA A 399 0.99 -31.32 0.68
N ASP A 400 0.64 -30.77 1.83
CA ASP A 400 -0.75 -30.67 2.28
C ASP A 400 -1.39 -29.34 1.83
N LEU A 401 -0.58 -28.37 1.42
CA LEU A 401 -0.99 -27.06 0.91
C LEU A 401 0.07 -26.55 -0.06
N CYS A 402 -0.35 -26.02 -1.21
CA CYS A 402 0.53 -25.30 -2.11
C CYS A 402 0.06 -23.86 -2.32
N ILE A 403 0.97 -22.89 -2.31
CA ILE A 403 0.68 -21.50 -2.66
C ILE A 403 1.48 -21.12 -3.91
N VAL A 404 0.78 -20.69 -4.96
CA VAL A 404 1.38 -20.29 -6.23
C VAL A 404 1.52 -18.77 -6.28
N GLY A 405 2.77 -18.29 -6.36
CA GLY A 405 3.16 -16.88 -6.36
C GLY A 405 4.10 -16.53 -7.51
N ILE A 406 3.74 -16.95 -8.73
CA ILE A 406 4.59 -16.87 -9.94
C ILE A 406 4.37 -15.61 -10.79
N GLY A 407 3.71 -14.60 -10.23
CA GLY A 407 3.44 -13.31 -10.88
C GLY A 407 1.96 -13.02 -11.06
N VAL A 408 1.67 -11.89 -11.70
CA VAL A 408 0.33 -11.40 -11.97
C VAL A 408 0.15 -11.11 -13.46
N THR A 409 -1.09 -10.99 -13.89
CA THR A 409 -1.48 -10.44 -15.20
C THR A 409 -2.50 -9.32 -15.00
N PRO A 410 -2.52 -8.27 -15.83
CA PRO A 410 -3.55 -7.24 -15.78
C PRO A 410 -4.96 -7.83 -15.93
N ASN A 411 -5.95 -7.24 -15.25
CA ASN A 411 -7.37 -7.63 -15.35
C ASN A 411 -8.04 -6.86 -16.49
N THR A 412 -7.84 -7.31 -17.73
CA THR A 412 -8.24 -6.57 -18.95
C THR A 412 -9.19 -7.35 -19.86
N GLU A 413 -9.64 -8.55 -19.48
CA GLU A 413 -10.49 -9.38 -20.35
C GLU A 413 -11.79 -8.68 -20.77
N PHE A 414 -12.38 -7.87 -19.90
CA PHE A 414 -13.61 -7.12 -20.15
C PHE A 414 -13.45 -5.93 -21.12
N LEU A 415 -12.22 -5.67 -21.60
CA LEU A 415 -11.89 -4.52 -22.43
C LEU A 415 -11.60 -4.90 -23.89
N SER A 416 -11.82 -6.16 -24.28
CA SER A 416 -11.53 -6.68 -25.63
C SER A 416 -12.05 -5.79 -26.76
N ASP A 417 -13.26 -5.26 -26.59
CA ASP A 417 -13.98 -4.48 -27.60
C ASP A 417 -14.04 -2.98 -27.29
N SER A 418 -13.28 -2.53 -26.27
CA SER A 418 -13.30 -1.13 -25.80
C SER A 418 -12.54 -0.17 -26.72
N GLY A 419 -11.69 -0.68 -27.61
CA GLY A 419 -10.78 0.13 -28.44
C GLY A 419 -9.63 0.80 -27.68
N ILE A 420 -9.43 0.47 -26.40
CA ILE A 420 -8.31 0.99 -25.60
C ILE A 420 -7.01 0.27 -26.00
N GLU A 421 -5.95 1.03 -26.29
CA GLU A 421 -4.64 0.48 -26.62
C GLU A 421 -4.01 -0.23 -25.42
N MET A 422 -3.40 -1.39 -25.69
CA MET A 422 -2.76 -2.20 -24.66
C MET A 422 -1.41 -2.75 -25.12
N THR A 423 -0.42 -2.67 -24.23
CA THR A 423 0.89 -3.29 -24.41
C THR A 423 1.05 -4.41 -23.40
N ARG A 424 1.29 -5.64 -23.88
CA ARG A 424 1.43 -6.85 -23.06
C ARG A 424 0.26 -7.07 -22.08
N GLY A 425 -0.94 -6.66 -22.50
CA GLY A 425 -2.19 -6.76 -21.75
C GLY A 425 -2.45 -5.65 -20.73
N ALA A 426 -1.52 -4.72 -20.51
CA ALA A 426 -1.72 -3.53 -19.67
C ALA A 426 -2.17 -2.34 -20.53
N LEU A 427 -2.95 -1.41 -19.96
CA LEU A 427 -3.49 -0.26 -20.69
C LEU A 427 -2.43 0.79 -20.89
N ASP A 428 -2.20 1.18 -22.14
CA ASP A 428 -1.32 2.29 -22.45
C ASP A 428 -1.95 3.61 -22.00
N VAL A 429 -1.19 4.38 -21.22
CA VAL A 429 -1.58 5.73 -20.80
C VAL A 429 -0.52 6.76 -21.15
N ASP A 430 -0.93 8.02 -21.19
CA ASP A 430 -0.02 9.16 -21.26
C ASP A 430 0.47 9.61 -19.87
N LYS A 431 1.21 10.71 -19.81
CA LYS A 431 1.74 11.27 -18.54
C LYS A 431 0.65 11.76 -17.59
N THR A 432 -0.57 11.98 -18.08
CA THR A 432 -1.74 12.42 -17.30
C THR A 432 -2.62 11.25 -16.85
N MET A 433 -2.19 10.01 -17.13
CA MET A 433 -2.91 8.75 -16.90
C MET A 433 -4.13 8.55 -17.81
N GLN A 434 -4.29 9.35 -18.88
CA GLN A 434 -5.35 9.16 -19.86
C GLN A 434 -4.96 8.05 -20.85
N THR A 435 -5.93 7.21 -21.21
CA THR A 435 -5.75 6.14 -22.22
C THR A 435 -5.84 6.69 -23.65
N SER A 436 -5.76 5.82 -24.65
CA SER A 436 -6.03 6.19 -26.06
C SER A 436 -7.49 6.63 -26.32
N GLN A 437 -8.39 6.40 -25.37
CA GLN A 437 -9.80 6.81 -25.45
C GLN A 437 -10.04 8.06 -24.59
N ASP A 438 -10.69 9.06 -25.20
CA ASP A 438 -11.02 10.30 -24.51
C ASP A 438 -11.87 10.04 -23.27
N HIS A 439 -11.53 10.76 -22.19
CA HIS A 439 -12.24 10.68 -20.91
C HIS A 439 -12.13 9.35 -20.17
N VAL A 440 -11.31 8.42 -20.67
CA VAL A 440 -10.99 7.14 -20.02
C VAL A 440 -9.55 7.17 -19.52
N PHE A 441 -9.37 6.93 -18.23
CA PHE A 441 -8.10 6.91 -17.51
C PHE A 441 -7.81 5.51 -17.00
N ALA A 442 -6.54 5.19 -16.76
CA ALA A 442 -6.15 3.94 -16.11
C ALA A 442 -5.10 4.17 -15.01
N ALA A 443 -5.21 3.44 -13.90
CA ALA A 443 -4.32 3.61 -12.74
C ALA A 443 -4.04 2.31 -11.99
N GLY A 444 -2.89 2.26 -11.30
CA GLY A 444 -2.41 1.08 -10.60
C GLY A 444 -1.77 0.03 -11.49
N ASP A 445 -1.75 -1.23 -11.02
CA ASP A 445 -1.04 -2.35 -11.65
C ASP A 445 -1.49 -2.65 -13.09
N ILE A 446 -2.63 -2.10 -13.52
CA ILE A 446 -3.19 -2.30 -14.86
C ILE A 446 -2.54 -1.38 -15.91
N ALA A 447 -1.84 -0.33 -15.49
CA ALA A 447 -1.32 0.72 -16.36
C ALA A 447 0.07 0.38 -16.93
N HIS A 448 0.27 0.75 -18.19
CA HIS A 448 1.54 0.86 -18.88
C HIS A 448 1.82 2.35 -19.12
N PHE A 449 2.63 2.95 -18.24
CA PHE A 449 2.71 4.40 -18.06
C PHE A 449 4.14 4.90 -18.29
N PRO A 450 4.33 6.13 -18.79
CA PRO A 450 5.65 6.73 -18.95
C PRO A 450 6.26 7.03 -17.58
N LEU A 451 7.42 6.45 -17.28
CA LEU A 451 8.13 6.67 -16.02
C LEU A 451 9.16 7.81 -16.19
N PRO A 452 9.02 8.96 -15.48
CA PRO A 452 9.91 10.10 -15.68
C PRO A 452 11.39 9.80 -15.46
N MET A 453 11.73 9.02 -14.43
CA MET A 453 13.12 8.66 -14.12
C MET A 453 13.74 7.63 -15.07
N ALA A 454 12.99 7.15 -16.06
CA ALA A 454 13.47 6.30 -17.14
C ALA A 454 13.24 6.99 -18.49
N ASP A 455 13.50 8.30 -18.54
CA ASP A 455 13.34 9.15 -19.75
C ASP A 455 11.96 9.08 -20.41
N GLY A 456 10.92 8.78 -19.63
CA GLY A 456 9.56 8.62 -20.11
C GLY A 456 9.27 7.29 -20.81
N GLU A 457 10.19 6.31 -20.74
CA GLU A 457 9.89 4.95 -21.18
C GLU A 457 8.64 4.42 -20.49
N LYS A 458 7.75 3.81 -21.27
CA LYS A 458 6.55 3.19 -20.72
C LYS A 458 6.90 1.87 -20.04
N VAL A 459 6.41 1.71 -18.82
CA VAL A 459 6.65 0.55 -17.97
C VAL A 459 5.37 0.12 -17.26
N SER A 460 5.35 -1.12 -16.77
CA SER A 460 4.32 -1.61 -15.85
C SER A 460 4.99 -2.04 -14.55
N ILE A 461 4.56 -1.42 -13.44
CA ILE A 461 5.12 -1.69 -12.11
C ILE A 461 3.97 -1.97 -11.16
N GLY A 462 3.87 -3.22 -10.69
CA GLY A 462 2.89 -3.63 -9.69
C GLY A 462 3.33 -3.17 -8.30
N HIS A 463 2.95 -1.95 -7.92
CA HIS A 463 3.38 -1.38 -6.65
C HIS A 463 2.32 -0.49 -5.99
N TRP A 464 2.17 -0.62 -4.67
CA TRP A 464 1.10 0.00 -3.90
C TRP A 464 1.17 1.53 -3.85
N GLN A 465 2.37 2.08 -3.63
CA GLN A 465 2.58 3.53 -3.60
C GLN A 465 2.32 4.14 -4.99
N LEU A 466 2.83 3.51 -6.06
CA LEU A 466 2.61 3.97 -7.43
C LEU A 466 1.13 3.92 -7.81
N ALA A 467 0.41 2.86 -7.41
CA ALA A 467 -1.01 2.77 -7.68
C ALA A 467 -1.79 3.95 -7.10
N LYS A 468 -1.47 4.36 -5.87
CA LYS A 468 -2.06 5.56 -5.26
C LYS A 468 -1.64 6.83 -6.00
N ALA A 469 -0.36 6.96 -6.37
CA ALA A 469 0.13 8.09 -7.13
C ALA A 469 -0.56 8.23 -8.51
N HIS A 470 -0.77 7.12 -9.22
CA HIS A 470 -1.57 7.09 -10.45
C HIS A 470 -3.01 7.54 -10.18
N GLY A 471 -3.64 7.03 -9.11
CA GLY A 471 -5.01 7.41 -8.74
C GLY A 471 -5.17 8.91 -8.49
N ARG A 472 -4.20 9.54 -7.79
CA ARG A 472 -4.16 10.99 -7.58
C ARG A 472 -4.00 11.74 -8.91
N CYS A 473 -3.02 11.35 -9.73
CA CYS A 473 -2.77 11.97 -11.03
C CYS A 473 -4.01 11.90 -11.93
N ALA A 474 -4.62 10.72 -12.05
CA ALA A 474 -5.84 10.53 -12.82
C ALA A 474 -6.98 11.43 -12.33
N ALA A 475 -7.23 11.53 -11.01
CA ALA A 475 -8.28 12.40 -10.48
C ALA A 475 -8.08 13.88 -10.84
N LEU A 476 -6.85 14.40 -10.70
CA LEU A 476 -6.53 15.79 -11.06
C LEU A 476 -6.79 16.05 -12.54
N ASN A 477 -6.49 15.07 -13.41
CA ASN A 477 -6.70 15.19 -14.85
C ASN A 477 -8.13 14.91 -15.31
N MET A 478 -8.89 14.08 -14.58
CA MET A 478 -10.34 13.98 -14.76
C MET A 478 -11.01 15.34 -14.53
N LEU A 479 -10.47 16.16 -13.61
CA LEU A 479 -10.89 17.53 -13.34
C LEU A 479 -10.28 18.59 -14.28
N GLY A 480 -9.45 18.18 -15.25
CA GLY A 480 -8.86 19.07 -16.25
C GLY A 480 -7.66 19.90 -15.76
N GLN A 481 -6.98 19.48 -14.68
CA GLN A 481 -5.86 20.25 -14.13
C GLN A 481 -4.54 20.12 -14.92
N GLY A 482 -4.38 19.12 -15.80
CA GLY A 482 -3.20 18.98 -16.66
C GLY A 482 -1.90 18.65 -15.92
N VAL A 483 -1.97 17.85 -14.86
CA VAL A 483 -0.84 17.46 -14.02
C VAL A 483 -0.15 16.23 -14.61
N GLU A 484 1.17 16.31 -14.83
CA GLU A 484 1.97 15.14 -15.22
C GLU A 484 2.29 14.25 -14.01
N PHE A 485 2.31 12.94 -14.21
CA PHE A 485 2.74 11.97 -13.22
C PHE A 485 4.24 12.17 -12.90
N ASN A 486 4.55 12.42 -11.62
CA ASN A 486 5.91 12.50 -11.12
C ASN A 486 6.03 11.85 -9.75
N SER A 487 6.60 10.63 -9.71
CA SER A 487 6.89 9.92 -8.47
C SER A 487 8.02 8.92 -8.69
N VAL A 488 8.80 8.67 -7.63
CA VAL A 488 9.86 7.66 -7.60
C VAL A 488 9.28 6.39 -6.98
N PRO A 489 9.38 5.21 -7.63
CA PRO A 489 8.94 3.96 -7.03
C PRO A 489 9.68 3.73 -5.70
N PHE A 490 8.93 3.61 -4.62
CA PHE A 490 9.50 3.38 -3.29
C PHE A 490 8.76 2.24 -2.60
N PHE A 491 9.45 1.16 -2.24
CA PHE A 491 8.83 0.02 -1.57
C PHE A 491 9.62 -0.50 -0.39
N TRP A 492 8.96 -1.35 0.39
CA TRP A 492 9.57 -2.11 1.47
C TRP A 492 9.05 -3.54 1.49
N THR A 493 9.86 -4.44 2.01
CA THR A 493 9.40 -5.76 2.45
C THR A 493 9.91 -6.01 3.86
N MET A 494 9.09 -6.66 4.68
CA MET A 494 9.42 -6.99 6.05
C MET A 494 9.25 -8.49 6.27
N GLN A 495 10.33 -9.14 6.67
CA GLN A 495 10.40 -10.58 6.89
C GLN A 495 11.16 -10.82 8.20
N TYR A 496 10.59 -11.58 9.12
CA TYR A 496 11.20 -11.86 10.44
C TYR A 496 11.59 -10.61 11.25
N GLY A 497 10.86 -9.50 11.09
CA GLY A 497 11.16 -8.21 11.75
C GLY A 497 12.34 -7.45 11.13
N LYS A 498 12.93 -7.94 10.04
CA LYS A 498 13.94 -7.25 9.23
C LYS A 498 13.25 -6.56 8.06
N SER A 499 13.57 -5.30 7.81
CA SER A 499 12.95 -4.51 6.75
C SER A 499 13.99 -4.10 5.71
N LEU A 500 13.76 -4.51 4.47
CA LEU A 500 14.49 -4.00 3.31
C LEU A 500 13.68 -2.85 2.70
N ARG A 501 14.37 -1.77 2.32
CA ARG A 501 13.79 -0.61 1.63
C ARG A 501 14.40 -0.51 0.24
N TYR A 502 13.63 0.03 -0.70
CA TYR A 502 14.06 0.17 -2.08
C TYR A 502 13.46 1.44 -2.69
N ALA A 503 14.27 2.19 -3.43
CA ALA A 503 13.83 3.33 -4.24
C ALA A 503 14.41 3.24 -5.65
N GLY A 504 13.61 3.63 -6.64
CA GLY A 504 13.99 3.71 -8.05
C GLY A 504 13.43 2.58 -8.92
N TYR A 505 13.97 2.42 -10.12
CA TYR A 505 13.54 1.41 -11.09
C TYR A 505 14.75 0.67 -11.66
N GLY A 506 15.21 -0.35 -10.95
CA GLY A 506 16.41 -1.10 -11.30
C GLY A 506 16.27 -2.07 -12.47
N ALA A 507 15.20 -2.03 -13.27
CA ALA A 507 15.06 -3.00 -14.35
C ALA A 507 16.22 -2.86 -15.35
N GLY A 508 16.92 -3.97 -15.62
CA GLY A 508 18.06 -3.97 -16.53
C GLY A 508 19.37 -3.48 -15.92
N PHE A 509 19.50 -3.42 -14.58
CA PHE A 509 20.81 -3.25 -13.94
C PHE A 509 21.78 -4.36 -14.38
N GLU A 510 23.06 -4.02 -14.46
CA GLU A 510 24.15 -4.90 -14.90
C GLU A 510 25.03 -5.33 -13.72
N ASP A 511 25.09 -4.50 -12.68
CA ASP A 511 25.95 -4.71 -11.51
C ASP A 511 25.29 -4.22 -10.22
N VAL A 512 25.78 -4.69 -9.08
CA VAL A 512 25.33 -4.28 -7.75
C VAL A 512 26.53 -3.91 -6.88
N VAL A 513 26.69 -2.62 -6.61
CA VAL A 513 27.71 -2.11 -5.69
C VAL A 513 27.17 -2.20 -4.26
N ILE A 514 27.91 -2.86 -3.36
CA ILE A 514 27.51 -3.06 -1.96
C ILE A 514 28.39 -2.21 -1.05
N GLU A 515 27.74 -1.38 -0.24
CA GLU A 515 28.37 -0.62 0.84
C GLU A 515 27.94 -1.22 2.19
N GLY A 516 28.90 -1.71 2.97
CA GLY A 516 28.65 -2.33 4.28
C GLY A 516 28.69 -3.86 4.22
N SER A 517 27.89 -4.52 5.06
CA SER A 517 27.94 -5.97 5.29
C SER A 517 26.58 -6.63 5.05
N LEU A 518 26.53 -7.58 4.11
CA LEU A 518 25.35 -8.42 3.88
C LEU A 518 25.15 -9.44 5.00
N ASP A 519 26.24 -9.99 5.56
CA ASP A 519 26.17 -10.95 6.66
C ASP A 519 25.59 -10.32 7.94
N ASP A 520 25.95 -9.07 8.25
CA ASP A 520 25.39 -8.33 9.38
C ASP A 520 24.04 -7.67 9.07
N MET A 521 23.60 -7.75 7.81
CA MET A 521 22.40 -7.08 7.30
C MET A 521 22.43 -5.56 7.55
N GLN A 522 23.61 -4.95 7.42
CA GLN A 522 23.88 -3.52 7.56
C GLN A 522 24.49 -3.00 6.25
N PHE A 523 23.66 -2.79 5.23
CA PHE A 523 24.17 -2.48 3.89
C PHE A 523 23.31 -1.48 3.11
N VAL A 524 23.94 -0.87 2.12
CA VAL A 524 23.32 -0.19 0.99
C VAL A 524 23.72 -0.93 -0.28
N ALA A 525 22.76 -1.19 -1.16
CA ALA A 525 22.97 -1.82 -2.45
C ALA A 525 22.55 -0.86 -3.55
N TYR A 526 23.48 -0.53 -4.44
CA TYR A 526 23.24 0.33 -5.60
C TYR A 526 23.14 -0.53 -6.84
N TYR A 527 22.03 -0.43 -7.57
CA TYR A 527 21.78 -1.17 -8.81
C TYR A 527 22.21 -0.32 -9.99
N VAL A 528 23.29 -0.72 -10.67
CA VAL A 528 24.00 0.12 -11.63
C VAL A 528 23.85 -0.44 -13.05
N LYS A 529 23.70 0.45 -14.04
CA LYS A 529 23.79 0.14 -15.47
C LYS A 529 24.70 1.17 -16.14
N GLY A 530 25.80 0.73 -16.73
CA GLY A 530 26.86 1.66 -17.13
C GLY A 530 27.38 2.49 -15.94
N ASP A 531 27.22 3.82 -16.03
CA ASP A 531 27.56 4.78 -14.98
C ASP A 531 26.35 5.18 -14.11
N ASP A 532 25.13 4.81 -14.48
CA ASP A 532 23.92 5.29 -13.79
C ASP A 532 23.47 4.32 -12.69
N VAL A 533 23.17 4.86 -11.50
CA VAL A 533 22.47 4.15 -10.44
C VAL A 533 20.96 4.23 -10.68
N LEU A 534 20.37 3.13 -11.10
CA LEU A 534 18.94 3.02 -11.43
C LEU A 534 18.05 2.89 -10.20
N ALA A 535 18.58 2.28 -9.13
CA ALA A 535 17.88 2.07 -7.89
C ALA A 535 18.83 1.89 -6.70
N VAL A 536 18.31 2.09 -5.50
CA VAL A 536 19.03 1.89 -4.24
C VAL A 536 18.17 1.07 -3.29
N ALA A 537 18.74 0.02 -2.71
CA ALA A 537 18.17 -0.70 -1.58
C ALA A 537 19.01 -0.57 -0.32
N SER A 538 18.40 -0.75 0.84
CA SER A 538 19.15 -0.85 2.09
C SER A 538 18.45 -1.71 3.13
N MET A 539 19.25 -2.21 4.07
CA MET A 539 18.77 -2.78 5.32
C MET A 539 19.58 -2.17 6.48
N ASN A 540 18.87 -1.65 7.48
CA ASN A 540 19.43 -1.01 8.68
C ASN A 540 20.42 0.16 8.41
N ARG A 541 20.30 0.86 7.27
CA ARG A 541 21.16 2.01 6.90
C ARG A 541 20.36 3.29 6.63
N ASP A 542 19.26 3.43 7.35
CA ASP A 542 18.35 4.56 7.16
C ASP A 542 19.00 5.91 7.48
N PRO A 543 18.61 7.00 6.79
CA PRO A 543 17.53 7.11 5.81
C PRO A 543 18.01 7.04 4.35
N VAL A 544 19.12 6.37 4.05
CA VAL A 544 19.81 6.43 2.73
C VAL A 544 18.91 6.22 1.51
N VAL A 545 17.94 5.30 1.57
CA VAL A 545 17.02 5.03 0.45
C VAL A 545 16.02 6.18 0.24
N ALA A 546 15.58 6.85 1.32
CA ALA A 546 14.75 8.04 1.21
C ALA A 546 15.54 9.23 0.65
N GLN A 547 16.83 9.31 0.95
CA GLN A 547 17.74 10.33 0.39
C GLN A 547 17.93 10.12 -1.12
N ALA A 548 18.23 8.89 -1.54
CA ALA A 548 18.30 8.53 -2.96
C ALA A 548 16.99 8.82 -3.70
N ALA A 549 15.84 8.58 -3.07
CA ALA A 549 14.54 8.86 -3.66
C ALA A 549 14.32 10.37 -3.91
N GLU A 550 14.77 11.27 -3.02
CA GLU A 550 14.68 12.72 -3.26
C GLU A 550 15.63 13.20 -4.36
N ILE A 551 16.83 12.62 -4.44
CA ILE A 551 17.76 12.88 -5.56
C ILE A 551 17.11 12.49 -6.89
N MET A 552 16.58 11.27 -6.99
CA MET A 552 15.87 10.79 -8.19
C MET A 552 14.63 11.65 -8.51
N HIS A 553 13.90 12.09 -7.49
CA HIS A 553 12.71 12.93 -7.67
C HIS A 553 13.06 14.32 -8.24
N SER A 554 14.25 14.84 -7.92
CA SER A 554 14.77 16.09 -8.47
C SER A 554 15.25 15.98 -9.94
N GLY A 555 15.16 14.78 -10.54
CA GLY A 555 15.66 14.51 -11.89
C GLY A 555 17.17 14.29 -11.97
N ARG A 556 17.83 14.11 -10.83
CA ARG A 556 19.27 13.81 -10.75
C ARG A 556 19.48 12.30 -10.61
N THR A 557 20.58 11.82 -11.17
CA THR A 557 20.99 10.41 -11.11
C THR A 557 22.32 10.32 -10.36
N LEU A 558 22.44 9.36 -9.44
CA LEU A 558 23.72 9.05 -8.80
C LEU A 558 24.60 8.27 -9.79
N SER A 559 25.89 8.56 -9.80
CA SER A 559 26.85 7.84 -10.65
C SER A 559 27.36 6.56 -9.98
N ARG A 560 28.02 5.69 -10.75
CA ARG A 560 28.77 4.54 -10.22
C ARG A 560 29.85 5.01 -9.24
N ALA A 561 30.54 6.11 -9.55
CA ALA A 561 31.55 6.68 -8.67
C ALA A 561 30.97 7.10 -7.31
N ASP A 562 29.75 7.67 -7.29
CA ASP A 562 29.03 7.99 -6.05
C ASP A 562 28.71 6.73 -5.23
N ALA A 563 28.31 5.64 -5.91
CA ALA A 563 28.04 4.36 -5.28
C ALA A 563 29.30 3.72 -4.67
N GLU A 564 30.43 3.78 -5.39
CA GLU A 564 31.72 3.23 -4.95
C GLU A 564 32.37 4.05 -3.83
N ALA A 565 32.22 5.37 -3.85
CA ALA A 565 32.66 6.26 -2.78
C ALA A 565 31.80 6.10 -1.50
N GLY A 566 30.62 5.51 -1.63
CA GLY A 566 29.69 5.23 -0.54
C GLY A 566 28.78 6.40 -0.20
N SER A 567 27.77 6.10 0.60
CA SER A 567 26.60 6.96 0.82
C SER A 567 26.94 8.34 1.39
N ASP A 568 28.03 8.48 2.15
CA ASP A 568 28.41 9.77 2.73
C ASP A 568 28.96 10.77 1.70
N SER A 569 29.33 10.31 0.50
CA SER A 569 29.85 11.16 -0.58
C SER A 569 28.77 12.03 -1.27
N TRP A 570 27.52 11.58 -1.27
CA TRP A 570 26.43 12.23 -2.00
C TRP A 570 25.26 12.68 -1.13
N LYS A 571 25.17 12.24 0.14
CA LYS A 571 24.12 12.67 1.07
C LYS A 571 24.06 14.17 1.32
N SER A 572 25.20 14.87 1.23
CA SER A 572 25.31 16.32 1.39
C SER A 572 24.81 17.10 0.17
N GLN A 573 24.46 16.41 -0.92
CA GLN A 573 24.00 17.03 -2.15
C GLN A 573 22.47 17.27 -2.17
N LEU A 574 21.80 17.09 -1.03
CA LEU A 574 20.34 17.25 -0.85
C LEU A 574 19.93 18.66 -0.45
#